data_AF-A0A951GD66-F1
#
_entry.id   AF-A0A951GD66-F1
#
_cell.length_a   1.000
_cell.length_b   1.000
_cell.length_c   1.000
_cell.angle_alpha   90.00
_cell.angle_beta   90.00
_cell.angle_gamma   90.00
#
_symmetry.space_group_name_H-M   'P 1'
#
loop_
_entity.id
_entity.type
_entity.pdbx_description
1 polymer ?
#
loop_
_entity_poly.entity_id
_entity_poly.type
_entity_poly.pdbx_seq_one_letter_code
_entity_poly.pdbx_strand_id
1 'polypeptide(L)'
;MDIATWLRGLGLERYEPAFRDNEIDSQVLPKLTPEDLKEIGVVAIGHRRKLLDAIAALNIEQPAQTPAASEATQAERRQLTVMFCDLVGSTALSSQLDPEDLREVIAAYHRAVTALVLEIGGFVAKYMGDGVLAYFGYPRAHEDDAERAVRAGLSLIDAVGRLDV
;
A
#
# COMPACT_ATOMS: atom_id res chain seq x y z
N MET A 1 -7.65 -17.37 -21.62
CA MET A 1 -8.87 -16.70 -22.12
C MET A 1 -8.68 -16.39 -23.60
N ASP A 2 -9.69 -16.60 -24.45
CA ASP A 2 -9.58 -16.26 -25.87
C ASP A 2 -9.90 -14.78 -26.10
N ILE A 3 -8.91 -14.01 -26.55
CA ILE A 3 -9.01 -12.55 -26.76
C ILE A 3 -9.96 -12.23 -27.92
N ALA A 4 -10.02 -13.06 -28.96
CA ALA A 4 -10.91 -12.84 -30.09
C ALA A 4 -12.38 -12.87 -29.64
N THR A 5 -12.72 -13.87 -28.83
CA THR A 5 -14.06 -14.01 -28.24
C THR A 5 -14.38 -12.87 -27.27
N TRP A 6 -13.40 -12.44 -26.46
CA TRP A 6 -13.57 -11.33 -25.52
C TRP A 6 -13.78 -9.98 -26.22
N LEU A 7 -12.97 -9.65 -27.23
CA LEU A 7 -13.12 -8.43 -28.04
C LEU A 7 -14.47 -8.40 -28.76
N ARG A 8 -14.93 -9.55 -29.27
CA ARG A 8 -16.26 -9.67 -29.90
C ARG A 8 -17.39 -9.41 -28.90
N GLY A 9 -17.27 -9.88 -27.66
CA GLY A 9 -18.22 -9.57 -26.59
C GLY A 9 -18.30 -8.08 -26.26
N LEU A 10 -17.22 -7.34 -26.51
CA LEU A 10 -17.17 -5.87 -26.35
C LEU A 10 -17.59 -5.10 -27.61
N GLY A 11 -17.85 -5.77 -28.74
CA GLY A 11 -18.09 -5.14 -30.05
C GLY A 11 -16.85 -4.42 -30.61
N LEU A 12 -15.67 -4.92 -30.25
CA LEU A 12 -14.36 -4.38 -30.58
C LEU A 12 -13.52 -5.39 -31.40
N GLU A 13 -14.15 -6.34 -32.07
CA GLU A 13 -13.53 -7.39 -32.89
C GLU A 13 -12.62 -6.86 -34.00
N ARG A 14 -12.84 -5.62 -34.44
CA ARG A 14 -11.97 -4.94 -35.41
C ARG A 14 -10.51 -4.79 -34.94
N TYR A 15 -10.26 -4.84 -33.63
CA TYR A 15 -8.92 -4.75 -33.05
C TYR A 15 -8.25 -6.10 -32.84
N GLU A 16 -8.92 -7.21 -33.15
CA GLU A 16 -8.36 -8.55 -33.03
C GLU A 16 -7.03 -8.73 -33.79
N PRO A 17 -6.88 -8.25 -35.04
CA PRO A 17 -5.59 -8.35 -35.74
C PRO A 17 -4.49 -7.56 -35.01
N ALA A 18 -4.79 -6.35 -34.54
CA ALA A 18 -3.82 -5.53 -33.83
C ALA A 18 -3.36 -6.17 -32.50
N PHE A 19 -4.27 -6.77 -31.74
CA PHE A 19 -3.90 -7.49 -30.52
C PHE A 19 -3.07 -8.74 -30.82
N ARG A 20 -3.39 -9.46 -31.90
CA ARG A 20 -2.63 -10.64 -32.33
C ARG A 20 -1.23 -10.29 -32.85
N ASP A 21 -1.13 -9.25 -33.67
CA ASP A 21 0.14 -8.81 -34.28
C ASP A 21 1.10 -8.24 -33.23
N ASN A 22 0.58 -7.72 -32.11
CA ASN A 22 1.37 -7.27 -30.96
C ASN A 22 1.51 -8.34 -29.86
N GLU A 23 1.22 -9.61 -30.19
CA GLU A 23 1.36 -10.77 -29.29
C GLU A 23 0.68 -10.57 -27.92
N ILE A 24 -0.41 -9.81 -27.87
CA ILE A 24 -1.17 -9.59 -26.65
C ILE A 24 -1.94 -10.86 -26.36
N ASP A 25 -1.59 -11.53 -25.26
CA ASP A 25 -2.27 -12.71 -24.75
C ASP A 25 -3.01 -12.42 -23.43
N SER A 26 -3.67 -13.43 -22.84
CA SER A 26 -4.43 -13.23 -21.60
C SER A 26 -3.59 -12.90 -20.35
N GLN A 27 -2.25 -13.01 -20.44
CA GLN A 27 -1.33 -12.60 -19.37
C GLN A 27 -0.84 -11.16 -19.54
N VAL A 28 -0.74 -10.69 -20.78
CA VAL A 28 -0.34 -9.32 -21.13
C VAL A 28 -1.54 -8.37 -21.07
N LEU A 29 -2.72 -8.82 -21.51
CA LEU A 29 -3.95 -8.05 -21.56
C LEU A 29 -4.26 -7.28 -20.25
N PRO A 30 -4.10 -7.86 -19.04
CA PRO A 30 -4.38 -7.16 -17.78
C PRO A 30 -3.40 -6.06 -17.40
N LYS A 31 -2.27 -5.97 -18.11
CA LYS A 31 -1.17 -5.02 -17.86
C LYS A 31 -1.15 -3.85 -18.84
N LEU A 32 -2.02 -3.86 -19.85
CA LEU A 32 -2.04 -2.82 -20.88
C LEU A 32 -2.41 -1.46 -20.31
N THR A 33 -1.63 -0.46 -20.67
CA THR A 33 -1.83 0.94 -20.32
C THR A 33 -2.62 1.69 -21.40
N PRO A 34 -3.17 2.88 -21.09
CA PRO A 34 -3.79 3.75 -22.09
C PRO A 34 -2.85 4.10 -23.25
N GLU A 35 -1.55 4.17 -22.98
CA GLU A 35 -0.47 4.41 -23.92
C GLU A 35 -0.29 3.20 -24.85
N ASP A 36 -0.20 1.98 -24.31
CA ASP A 36 -0.06 0.76 -25.11
C ASP A 36 -1.24 0.57 -26.07
N LEU A 37 -2.47 0.85 -25.59
CA LEU A 37 -3.67 0.80 -26.44
C LEU A 37 -3.60 1.80 -27.60
N LYS A 38 -2.94 2.94 -27.40
CA LYS A 38 -2.74 3.93 -28.46
C LYS A 38 -1.70 3.44 -29.47
N GLU A 39 -0.63 2.79 -29.01
CA GLU A 39 0.43 2.23 -29.86
C GLU A 39 -0.08 1.09 -30.77
N ILE A 40 -0.94 0.23 -30.25
CA ILE A 40 -1.57 -0.85 -31.05
C ILE A 40 -2.71 -0.36 -31.96
N GLY A 41 -2.93 0.96 -32.07
CA GLY A 41 -3.85 1.55 -33.03
C GLY A 41 -5.27 1.80 -32.53
N VAL A 42 -5.55 1.71 -31.22
CA VAL A 42 -6.83 2.13 -30.65
C VAL A 42 -6.85 3.65 -30.45
N VAL A 43 -7.02 4.40 -31.54
CA VAL A 43 -6.98 5.87 -31.49
C VAL A 43 -8.25 6.46 -30.84
N ALA A 44 -9.41 5.83 -31.08
CA ALA A 44 -10.69 6.29 -30.57
C ALA A 44 -10.74 6.23 -29.03
N ILE A 45 -10.93 7.38 -28.40
CA ILE A 45 -10.96 7.53 -26.93
C ILE A 45 -12.03 6.63 -26.29
N GLY A 46 -13.22 6.52 -26.92
CA GLY A 46 -14.30 5.66 -26.43
C GLY A 46 -13.94 4.18 -26.43
N HIS A 47 -13.20 3.70 -27.43
CA HIS A 47 -12.77 2.31 -27.49
C HIS A 47 -11.68 2.02 -26.46
N ARG A 48 -10.73 2.96 -26.26
CA ARG A 48 -9.71 2.83 -25.20
C ARG A 48 -10.34 2.78 -23.81
N ARG A 49 -11.29 3.67 -23.52
CA ARG A 49 -12.02 3.65 -22.25
C ARG A 49 -12.73 2.30 -22.03
N LYS A 50 -13.45 1.84 -23.05
CA LYS A 50 -14.18 0.55 -22.99
C LYS A 50 -13.26 -0.65 -22.79
N LEU A 51 -12.08 -0.67 -23.43
CA LEU A 51 -11.08 -1.71 -23.23
C LEU A 51 -10.49 -1.66 -21.82
N LEU A 52 -10.09 -0.48 -21.33
CA LEU A 52 -9.54 -0.33 -19.98
C LEU A 52 -10.53 -0.75 -18.90
N ASP A 53 -11.80 -0.36 -19.03
CA ASP A 53 -12.86 -0.73 -18.08
C ASP A 53 -13.11 -2.25 -18.10
N ALA A 54 -13.08 -2.88 -19.28
CA ALA A 54 -13.24 -4.32 -19.41
C ALA A 54 -12.00 -5.10 -18.91
N ILE A 55 -10.80 -4.58 -19.11
CA ILE A 55 -9.55 -5.13 -18.57
C ILE A 55 -9.55 -5.06 -17.04
N ALA A 56 -10.00 -3.93 -16.48
CA ALA A 56 -10.15 -3.79 -15.03
C ALA A 56 -11.13 -4.81 -14.45
N ALA A 57 -12.22 -5.14 -15.16
CA ALA A 57 -13.15 -6.19 -14.75
C ALA A 57 -12.52 -7.59 -14.76
N LEU A 58 -11.63 -7.89 -15.71
CA LEU A 58 -10.90 -9.18 -15.75
C LEU A 58 -9.93 -9.35 -14.56
N ASN A 59 -9.30 -8.27 -14.11
CA ASN A 59 -8.40 -8.28 -12.94
C ASN A 59 -9.14 -8.58 -11.63
N ILE A 60 -10.46 -8.37 -11.58
CA ILE A 60 -11.30 -8.69 -10.40
C ILE A 60 -11.60 -10.20 -10.35
N GLU A 61 -11.61 -10.90 -11.50
CA GLU A 61 -12.00 -12.31 -11.61
C GLU A 61 -10.80 -13.29 -11.61
N GLN A 62 -9.56 -12.83 -11.71
CA GLN A 62 -8.37 -13.69 -11.58
C GLN A 62 -8.02 -13.90 -10.10
N PRO A 63 -8.05 -15.14 -9.57
CA PRO A 63 -7.55 -15.43 -8.24
C PRO A 63 -6.03 -15.23 -8.24
N ALA A 64 -5.59 -14.12 -7.64
CA ALA A 64 -4.19 -13.76 -7.52
C ALA A 64 -3.40 -14.87 -6.79
N GLN A 65 -2.43 -15.47 -7.48
CA GLN A 65 -1.46 -16.37 -6.86
C GLN A 65 -0.34 -15.55 -6.20
N THR A 66 -0.42 -15.45 -4.86
CA THR A 66 0.65 -15.13 -3.85
C THR A 66 1.03 -13.64 -3.64
N PRO A 67 1.41 -13.22 -2.41
CA PRO A 67 0.80 -13.43 -1.09
C PRO A 67 0.23 -12.10 -0.52
N ALA A 68 -0.94 -12.19 0.13
CA ALA A 68 -1.50 -11.25 1.11
C ALA A 68 -1.21 -9.74 0.89
N ALA A 69 -1.95 -9.10 -0.01
CA ALA A 69 -2.22 -7.67 0.11
C ALA A 69 -3.61 -7.32 -0.43
N SER A 70 -4.43 -6.83 0.50
CA SER A 70 -5.62 -6.02 0.28
C SER A 70 -6.80 -6.72 -0.40
N GLU A 71 -7.50 -7.57 0.36
CA GLU A 71 -8.97 -7.51 0.31
C GLU A 71 -9.34 -6.03 0.37
N ALA A 72 -10.04 -5.53 -0.66
CA ALA A 72 -10.64 -4.21 -0.60
C ALA A 72 -11.44 -4.13 0.69
N THR A 73 -10.88 -3.47 1.70
CA THR A 73 -11.46 -3.44 3.04
C THR A 73 -12.76 -2.67 2.89
N GLN A 74 -13.89 -3.39 2.85
CA GLN A 74 -15.18 -2.75 3.00
C GLN A 74 -15.09 -1.88 4.25
N ALA A 75 -15.55 -0.64 4.15
CA ALA A 75 -15.54 0.27 5.27
C ALA A 75 -16.25 -0.40 6.45
N GLU A 76 -15.50 -0.70 7.51
CA GLU A 76 -16.01 -1.34 8.70
C GLU A 76 -15.89 -0.41 9.91
N ARG A 77 -16.82 -0.53 10.85
CA ARG A 77 -16.74 0.13 12.16
C ARG A 77 -16.25 -0.89 13.16
N ARG A 78 -15.05 -0.68 13.69
CA ARG A 78 -14.42 -1.55 14.68
C ARG A 78 -13.79 -0.74 15.81
N GLN A 79 -13.73 -1.34 16.99
CA GLN A 79 -12.95 -0.79 18.11
C GLN A 79 -11.46 -1.08 17.87
N LEU A 80 -10.62 -0.04 17.98
CA LEU A 80 -9.17 -0.13 17.88
C LEU A 80 -8.54 0.53 19.09
N THR A 81 -7.35 0.05 19.47
CA THR A 81 -6.48 0.79 20.37
C THR A 81 -5.48 1.59 19.53
N VAL A 82 -5.41 2.89 19.76
CA VAL A 82 -4.51 3.80 19.02
C VAL A 82 -3.44 4.29 19.98
N MET A 83 -2.18 4.11 19.58
CA MET A 83 -1.01 4.65 20.27
C MET A 83 -0.40 5.76 19.42
N PHE A 84 -0.08 6.89 20.05
CA PHE A 84 0.70 7.95 19.45
C PHE A 84 1.93 8.21 20.33
N CYS A 85 3.11 8.24 19.73
CA CYS A 85 4.35 8.54 20.43
C CYS A 85 5.15 9.60 19.68
N ASP A 86 5.84 10.46 20.41
CA ASP A 86 6.51 11.65 19.89
C ASP A 86 7.82 11.89 20.64
N LEU A 87 8.82 12.48 19.98
CA LEU A 87 10.14 12.68 20.56
C LEU A 87 10.18 14.01 21.33
N VAL A 88 10.21 13.91 22.66
CA VAL A 88 10.27 15.11 23.51
C VAL A 88 11.52 15.95 23.20
N GLY A 89 11.32 17.23 22.90
CA GLY A 89 12.41 18.19 22.66
C GLY A 89 12.95 18.22 21.23
N SER A 90 12.34 17.46 20.31
CA SER A 90 12.71 17.42 18.88
C SER A 90 12.75 18.81 18.22
N THR A 91 11.83 19.70 18.55
CA THR A 91 11.79 21.08 18.01
C THR A 91 12.98 21.93 18.45
N ALA A 92 13.46 21.71 19.68
CA ALA A 92 14.65 22.40 20.16
C ALA A 92 15.91 21.82 19.50
N LEU A 93 15.92 20.50 19.29
CA LEU A 93 16.99 19.79 18.60
C LEU A 93 17.08 20.21 17.13
N SER A 94 15.96 20.42 16.45
CA SER A 94 15.91 20.87 15.05
C SER A 94 16.46 22.28 14.83
N SER A 95 16.62 23.06 15.91
CA SER A 95 17.25 24.39 15.85
C SER A 95 18.76 24.34 16.09
N GLN A 96 19.28 23.21 16.55
CA GLN A 96 20.69 23.02 16.92
C GLN A 96 21.43 22.09 15.97
N LEU A 97 20.74 21.11 15.39
CA LEU A 97 21.30 20.19 14.41
C LEU A 97 21.09 20.70 12.99
N ASP A 98 22.05 20.36 12.12
CA ASP A 98 21.84 20.47 10.69
C ASP A 98 20.71 19.52 10.24
N PRO A 99 19.94 19.88 9.19
CA PRO A 99 18.80 19.08 8.75
C PRO A 99 19.14 17.62 8.41
N GLU A 100 20.35 17.37 7.89
CA GLU A 100 20.86 16.05 7.58
C GLU A 100 21.01 15.18 8.84
N ASP A 101 21.61 15.74 9.89
CA ASP A 101 21.83 15.06 11.18
C ASP A 101 20.50 14.82 11.91
N LEU A 102 19.62 15.83 11.94
CA LEU A 102 18.29 15.69 12.52
C LEU A 102 17.50 14.57 11.83
N ARG A 103 17.60 14.46 10.51
CA ARG A 103 16.95 13.41 9.74
C ARG A 103 17.48 12.03 10.14
N GLU A 104 18.77 11.89 10.40
CA GLU A 104 19.34 10.62 10.87
C GLU A 104 18.82 10.21 12.24
N VAL A 105 18.74 11.16 13.18
CA VAL A 105 18.15 10.95 14.52
C VAL A 105 16.69 10.50 14.41
N ILE A 106 15.86 11.25 13.67
CA ILE A 106 14.43 10.92 13.48
C ILE A 106 14.28 9.55 12.79
N ALA A 107 15.12 9.25 11.80
CA ALA A 107 15.08 7.96 11.12
C ALA A 107 15.45 6.80 12.04
N ALA A 108 16.44 6.97 12.92
CA ALA A 108 16.80 5.97 13.93
C ALA A 108 15.66 5.73 14.93
N TYR A 109 15.06 6.81 15.43
CA TYR A 109 13.88 6.74 16.29
C TYR A 109 12.72 6.02 15.59
N HIS A 110 12.35 6.41 14.37
CA HIS A 110 11.28 5.75 13.60
C HIS A 110 11.54 4.26 13.39
N ARG A 111 12.79 3.86 13.08
CA ARG A 111 13.15 2.44 12.94
C ARG A 111 12.93 1.67 14.24
N ALA A 112 13.33 2.23 15.38
CA ALA A 112 13.14 1.60 16.69
C ALA A 112 11.66 1.44 17.03
N VAL A 113 10.86 2.50 16.84
CA VAL A 113 9.41 2.46 17.07
C VAL A 113 8.76 1.40 16.18
N THR A 114 9.06 1.43 14.88
CA THR A 114 8.42 0.53 13.92
C THR A 114 8.78 -0.93 14.16
N ALA A 115 10.04 -1.23 14.45
CA ALA A 115 10.46 -2.60 14.77
C ALA A 115 9.67 -3.14 15.96
N LEU A 116 9.57 -2.36 17.04
CA LEU A 116 8.89 -2.77 18.26
C LEU A 116 7.37 -2.89 18.11
N VAL A 117 6.74 -1.93 17.43
CA VAL A 117 5.29 -1.97 17.16
C VAL A 117 4.94 -3.22 16.35
N LEU A 118 5.73 -3.54 15.32
CA LEU A 118 5.51 -4.73 14.50
C LEU A 118 5.75 -6.02 15.29
N GLU A 119 6.78 -6.07 16.14
CA GLU A 119 7.08 -7.22 17.00
C GLU A 119 5.91 -7.56 17.95
N ILE A 120 5.26 -6.54 18.50
CA ILE A 120 4.12 -6.69 19.41
C ILE A 120 2.79 -6.88 18.65
N GLY A 121 2.83 -6.94 17.31
CA GLY A 121 1.65 -7.19 16.48
C GLY A 121 0.75 -5.96 16.29
N GLY A 122 1.30 -4.77 16.49
CA GLY A 122 0.69 -3.51 16.08
C GLY A 122 0.98 -3.16 14.62
N PHE A 123 0.32 -2.13 14.13
CA PHE A 123 0.44 -1.62 12.77
C PHE A 123 0.82 -0.14 12.79
N VAL A 124 1.92 0.23 12.13
CA VAL A 124 2.30 1.64 11.99
C VAL A 124 1.46 2.29 10.90
N ALA A 125 0.54 3.17 11.31
CA ALA A 125 -0.43 3.79 10.42
C ALA A 125 0.14 5.02 9.71
N LYS A 126 0.91 5.85 10.42
CA LYS A 126 1.40 7.11 9.89
C LYS A 126 2.61 7.65 10.66
N TYR A 127 3.53 8.27 9.95
CA TYR A 127 4.56 9.15 10.51
C TYR A 127 4.12 10.62 10.40
N MET A 128 4.34 11.40 11.45
CA MET A 128 3.89 12.78 11.59
C MET A 128 5.02 13.64 12.16
N GLY A 129 5.99 14.00 11.31
CA GLY A 129 7.21 14.67 11.78
C GLY A 129 8.08 13.67 12.54
N ASP A 130 8.26 13.91 13.83
CA ASP A 130 8.86 13.03 14.83
C ASP A 130 7.84 12.15 15.57
N GLY A 131 6.55 12.31 15.26
CA GLY A 131 5.47 11.50 15.80
C GLY A 131 5.22 10.21 15.01
N VAL A 132 4.84 9.14 15.70
CA VAL A 132 4.40 7.87 15.10
C VAL A 132 3.01 7.51 15.62
N LEU A 133 2.09 7.23 14.69
CA LEU A 133 0.75 6.73 14.99
C LEU A 133 0.68 5.23 14.69
N ALA A 134 0.34 4.44 15.71
CA ALA A 134 0.21 2.99 15.62
C ALA A 134 -1.18 2.51 16.04
N TYR A 135 -1.68 1.48 15.35
CA TYR A 135 -2.95 0.83 15.62
C TYR A 135 -2.71 -0.58 16.15
N PHE A 136 -3.43 -0.94 17.20
CA PHE A 136 -3.57 -2.31 17.67
C PHE A 136 -5.02 -2.73 17.44
N GLY A 137 -5.17 -3.89 16.81
CA GLY A 137 -6.45 -4.44 16.35
C GLY A 137 -6.71 -4.28 14.85
N TYR A 138 -5.69 -3.80 14.11
CA TYR A 138 -5.68 -3.68 12.66
C TYR A 138 -4.40 -4.32 12.09
N PRO A 139 -4.49 -5.09 10.98
CA PRO A 139 -5.71 -5.46 10.26
C PRO A 139 -6.55 -6.53 10.97
N ARG A 140 -5.98 -7.21 11.98
CA ARG A 140 -6.64 -8.25 12.77
C ARG A 140 -6.80 -7.82 14.23
N ALA A 141 -8.02 -7.97 14.75
CA ALA A 141 -8.36 -7.68 16.13
C ALA A 141 -7.99 -8.83 17.06
N HIS A 142 -7.60 -8.50 18.28
CA HIS A 142 -7.37 -9.45 19.36
C HIS A 142 -7.90 -8.87 20.68
N GLU A 143 -8.25 -9.72 21.63
CA GLU A 143 -8.86 -9.28 22.90
C GLU A 143 -7.91 -8.44 23.77
N ASP A 144 -6.60 -8.65 23.61
CA ASP A 144 -5.50 -8.04 24.36
C ASP A 144 -4.89 -6.81 23.67
N ASP A 145 -5.51 -6.25 22.62
CA ASP A 145 -4.97 -5.10 21.86
C ASP A 145 -4.60 -3.89 22.73
N ALA A 146 -5.39 -3.62 23.77
CA ALA A 146 -5.12 -2.52 24.69
C ALA A 146 -3.85 -2.78 25.54
N GLU A 147 -3.70 -4.01 26.03
CA GLU A 147 -2.53 -4.41 26.81
C GLU A 147 -1.26 -4.39 25.94
N ARG A 148 -1.36 -4.88 24.70
CA ARG A 148 -0.26 -4.84 23.74
C ARG A 148 0.19 -3.43 23.41
N ALA A 149 -0.73 -2.49 23.24
CA ALA A 149 -0.40 -1.09 23.04
C ALA A 149 0.41 -0.52 24.24
N VAL A 150 -0.01 -0.83 25.47
CA VAL A 150 0.70 -0.39 26.68
C VAL A 150 2.08 -1.03 26.77
N ARG A 151 2.20 -2.34 26.50
CA ARG A 151 3.49 -3.05 26.45
C ARG A 151 4.42 -2.43 25.41
N ALA A 152 3.91 -2.08 24.23
CA ALA A 152 4.68 -1.40 23.20
C ALA A 152 5.17 -0.04 23.66
N GLY A 153 4.31 0.77 24.29
CA GLY A 153 4.71 2.06 24.85
C GLY A 153 5.83 1.94 25.90
N LEU A 154 5.74 0.97 26.81
CA LEU A 154 6.76 0.74 27.83
C LEU A 154 8.08 0.27 27.23
N SER A 155 8.06 -0.74 26.36
CA SER A 155 9.26 -1.25 25.69
C SER A 155 9.91 -0.18 24.80
N LEU A 156 9.14 0.77 24.29
CA LEU A 156 9.65 1.86 23.46
C LEU A 156 10.52 2.82 24.25
N ILE A 157 10.13 3.14 25.48
CA ILE A 157 10.91 4.01 26.37
C ILE A 157 12.30 3.40 26.61
N ASP A 158 12.35 2.10 26.87
CA ASP A 158 13.60 1.37 27.06
C ASP A 158 14.45 1.30 25.79
N ALA A 159 13.82 1.09 24.62
CA ALA A 159 14.51 1.01 23.34
C ALA A 159 15.10 2.35 22.92
N VAL A 160 14.34 3.43 23.06
CA VAL A 160 14.79 4.80 22.72
C VAL A 160 15.92 5.25 23.64
N GLY A 161 15.88 4.87 24.93
CA GLY A 161 16.98 5.14 25.86
C GLY A 161 18.31 4.46 25.52
N ARG A 162 18.33 3.53 24.57
CA ARG A 162 19.53 2.81 24.10
C ARG A 162 19.96 3.20 22.68
N LEU A 163 19.28 4.17 22.06
CA LEU A 163 19.68 4.66 20.75
C LEU A 163 20.97 5.48 20.88
N ASP A 164 22.07 4.93 20.37
CA ASP A 164 23.27 5.70 20.08
C ASP A 164 23.07 6.37 18.71
N VAL A 165 22.77 7.67 18.76
CA VAL A 165 22.62 8.57 17.61
C VAL A 165 23.58 9.75 17.74
#